data_AF-A0A2V9MY22-F1
#
_entry.id   AF-A0A2V9MY22-F1
#
_cell.length_a   1.000
_cell.length_b   1.000
_cell.length_c   1.000
_cell.angle_alpha   90.00
_cell.angle_beta   90.00
_cell.angle_gamma   90.00
#
_symmetry.space_group_name_H-M   'P 1'
#
loop_
_entity.id
_entity.type
_entity.pdbx_description
1 polymer ?
#
loop_
_entity_poly.entity_id
_entity_poly.type
_entity_poly.pdbx_seq_one_letter_code
_entity_poly.pdbx_strand_id
1 'polypeptide(L)'
;MFHSRIRRYPRVVEVRHSTWDNPETIAYFAERNVSFCNIDQPQLGRALSPTAHVTSPIGYVRLHGRNYDQWFEPEKPSDRYNYLYKSNELIGWKERVETIASEAKITFVIANNHFEAKAGVNGLQLKHMLTGRRVAAPESLIEHYPELKAIADPLGQGQAPASLPLLRTDKPA
;
A
#
# COMPACT_ATOMS: atom_id res chain seq x y z
N MET A 1 -19.86 -13.57 -19.21
CA MET A 1 -18.82 -13.19 -20.19
C MET A 1 -17.65 -12.36 -19.61
N PHE A 2 -17.83 -11.55 -18.55
CA PHE A 2 -16.73 -10.84 -17.88
C PHE A 2 -15.74 -11.75 -17.10
N HIS A 3 -16.27 -12.81 -16.48
CA HIS A 3 -15.51 -13.66 -15.54
C HIS A 3 -14.35 -14.45 -16.18
N SER A 4 -14.41 -14.76 -17.47
CA SER A 4 -13.38 -15.55 -18.17
C SER A 4 -12.22 -14.70 -18.72
N ARG A 5 -12.44 -13.40 -18.97
CA ARG A 5 -11.43 -12.52 -19.56
C ARG A 5 -10.40 -12.00 -18.56
N ILE A 6 -10.82 -11.75 -17.31
CA ILE A 6 -9.94 -11.19 -16.26
C ILE A 6 -9.05 -12.23 -15.55
N ARG A 7 -9.38 -13.53 -15.66
CA ARG A 7 -8.61 -14.62 -15.03
C ARG A 7 -7.18 -14.73 -15.53
N ARG A 8 -6.88 -14.18 -16.71
CA ARG A 8 -5.53 -14.21 -17.33
C ARG A 8 -4.60 -13.14 -16.76
N TYR A 9 -5.12 -12.19 -16.00
CA TYR A 9 -4.33 -11.13 -15.37
C TYR A 9 -4.21 -11.39 -13.88
N PRO A 10 -3.13 -10.92 -13.23
CA PRO A 10 -3.06 -10.92 -11.78
C PRO A 10 -4.18 -10.07 -11.19
N ARG A 11 -4.79 -10.57 -10.11
CA ARG A 11 -5.98 -9.98 -9.50
C ARG A 11 -5.72 -9.76 -8.02
N VAL A 12 -6.07 -8.57 -7.56
CA VAL A 12 -6.00 -8.18 -6.15
C VAL A 12 -7.42 -7.82 -5.72
N VAL A 13 -7.86 -8.33 -4.57
CA VAL A 13 -9.18 -8.01 -4.01
C VAL A 13 -8.99 -7.35 -2.65
N GLU A 14 -9.62 -6.18 -2.49
CA GLU A 14 -9.72 -5.48 -1.23
C GLU A 14 -11.09 -5.70 -0.60
N VAL A 15 -11.08 -6.13 0.65
CA VAL A 15 -12.26 -6.28 1.50
C VAL A 15 -12.07 -5.41 2.73
N ARG A 16 -13.16 -4.86 3.27
CA ARG A 16 -13.11 -3.89 4.38
C ARG A 16 -13.78 -4.36 5.66
N HIS A 17 -14.48 -5.50 5.60
CA HIS A 17 -15.24 -6.05 6.71
C HIS A 17 -14.51 -7.27 7.30
N SER A 18 -14.39 -7.34 8.62
CA SER A 18 -13.58 -8.35 9.34
C SER A 18 -14.05 -9.79 9.13
N THR A 19 -15.30 -10.02 8.72
CA THR A 19 -15.79 -11.38 8.41
C THR A 19 -15.05 -12.04 7.25
N TRP A 20 -14.34 -11.28 6.42
CA TRP A 20 -13.52 -11.84 5.35
C TRP A 20 -12.14 -12.31 5.83
N ASP A 21 -11.74 -11.99 7.07
CA ASP A 21 -10.51 -12.45 7.68
C ASP A 21 -10.74 -13.78 8.41
N ASN A 22 -10.89 -14.84 7.64
CA ASN A 22 -11.08 -16.18 8.17
C ASN A 22 -10.39 -17.23 7.29
N PRO A 23 -10.02 -18.40 7.83
CA PRO A 23 -9.26 -19.42 7.11
C PRO A 23 -9.90 -19.87 5.79
N GLU A 24 -11.23 -19.99 5.74
CA GLU A 24 -11.96 -20.41 4.53
C GLU A 24 -11.79 -19.38 3.40
N THR A 25 -11.93 -18.09 3.71
CA THR A 25 -11.75 -17.01 2.73
C THR A 25 -10.32 -16.95 2.23
N ILE A 26 -9.34 -17.05 3.13
CA ILE A 26 -7.92 -16.99 2.76
C ILE A 26 -7.55 -18.18 1.86
N ALA A 27 -8.01 -19.39 2.19
CA ALA A 27 -7.85 -20.58 1.36
C ALA A 27 -8.51 -20.41 -0.02
N TYR A 28 -9.74 -19.89 -0.07
CA TYR A 28 -10.46 -19.64 -1.31
C TYR A 28 -9.69 -18.71 -2.27
N PHE A 29 -9.07 -17.65 -1.72
CA PHE A 29 -8.23 -16.72 -2.49
C PHE A 29 -6.97 -17.40 -3.00
N ALA A 30 -6.31 -18.20 -2.16
CA ALA A 30 -5.10 -18.95 -2.49
C ALA A 30 -5.33 -19.96 -3.63
N GLU A 31 -6.38 -20.78 -3.52
CA GLU A 31 -6.77 -21.76 -4.55
C GLU A 31 -7.02 -21.12 -5.93
N ARG A 32 -7.47 -19.87 -5.95
CA ARG A 32 -7.83 -19.14 -7.18
C ARG A 32 -6.74 -18.20 -7.64
N ASN A 33 -5.59 -18.18 -6.97
CA ASN A 33 -4.49 -17.27 -7.25
C ASN A 33 -4.97 -15.81 -7.32
N VAL A 34 -5.71 -15.39 -6.29
CA VAL A 34 -6.19 -14.01 -6.10
C VAL A 34 -5.46 -13.43 -4.90
N SER A 35 -4.77 -12.30 -5.09
CA SER A 35 -4.06 -11.61 -4.01
C SER A 35 -5.05 -10.97 -3.04
N PHE A 36 -4.86 -11.22 -1.75
CA PHE A 36 -5.52 -10.49 -0.69
C PHE A 36 -4.87 -9.12 -0.52
N CYS A 37 -5.66 -8.05 -0.54
CA CYS A 37 -5.17 -6.70 -0.26
C CYS A 37 -5.15 -6.46 1.25
N ASN A 38 -3.95 -6.44 1.83
CA ASN A 38 -3.76 -6.06 3.23
C ASN A 38 -3.95 -4.54 3.35
N ILE A 39 -4.79 -4.06 4.28
CA ILE A 39 -5.11 -2.63 4.35
C ILE A 39 -4.91 -2.03 5.73
N ASP A 40 -4.61 -0.74 5.74
CA ASP A 40 -4.75 0.12 6.92
C ASP A 40 -5.94 1.07 6.72
N GLN A 41 -6.80 1.14 7.73
CA GLN A 41 -7.97 2.02 7.76
C GLN A 41 -8.35 2.29 9.23
N PRO A 42 -9.19 3.29 9.52
CA PRO A 42 -9.74 3.48 10.86
C PRO A 42 -10.41 2.20 11.38
N GLN A 43 -10.05 1.80 12.61
CA GLN A 43 -10.55 0.58 13.23
C GLN A 43 -11.84 0.87 14.00
N LEU A 44 -12.97 0.79 13.31
CA LEU A 44 -14.30 1.04 13.87
C LEU A 44 -15.25 -0.12 13.56
N GLY A 45 -15.97 -0.60 14.58
CA GLY A 45 -16.94 -1.69 14.45
C GLY A 45 -16.31 -2.97 13.90
N ARG A 46 -16.76 -3.39 12.70
CA ARG A 46 -16.30 -4.59 12.00
C ARG A 46 -15.30 -4.28 10.88
N ALA A 47 -14.53 -3.20 11.01
CA ALA A 47 -13.44 -2.91 10.09
C ALA A 47 -12.42 -4.06 10.08
N LEU A 48 -11.93 -4.41 8.89
CA LEU A 48 -10.80 -5.30 8.74
C LEU A 48 -9.55 -4.69 9.39
N SER A 49 -8.89 -5.46 10.26
CA SER A 49 -7.64 -5.08 10.90
C SER A 49 -6.42 -5.27 9.98
N PRO A 50 -5.30 -4.59 10.24
CA PRO A 50 -4.06 -4.80 9.49
C PRO A 50 -3.58 -6.25 9.52
N THR A 51 -3.53 -6.87 8.34
CA THR A 51 -3.12 -8.27 8.10
C THR A 51 -1.80 -8.35 7.34
N ALA A 52 -1.29 -9.56 7.16
CA ALA A 52 -0.09 -9.86 6.36
C ALA A 52 -0.29 -11.10 5.46
N HIS A 53 -1.52 -11.29 4.96
CA HIS A 53 -1.89 -12.45 4.15
C HIS A 53 -1.23 -12.43 2.77
N VAL A 54 -0.69 -13.57 2.36
CA VAL A 54 -0.14 -13.81 1.01
C VAL A 54 -0.87 -15.00 0.38
N THR A 55 -1.78 -14.71 -0.55
CA THR A 55 -2.64 -15.70 -1.21
C THR A 55 -2.31 -15.86 -2.70
N SER A 56 -1.21 -15.27 -3.16
CA SER A 56 -0.75 -15.35 -4.55
C SER A 56 0.72 -14.92 -4.63
N PRO A 57 1.40 -15.09 -5.78
CA PRO A 57 2.74 -14.53 -5.99
C PRO A 57 2.86 -13.01 -5.81
N ILE A 58 1.74 -12.28 -5.82
CA ILE A 58 1.70 -10.84 -5.53
C ILE A 58 1.26 -10.63 -4.07
N GLY A 59 2.13 -9.99 -3.30
CA GLY A 59 1.80 -9.36 -2.03
C GLY A 59 1.29 -7.94 -2.27
N TYR A 60 0.25 -7.53 -1.55
CA TYR A 60 -0.37 -6.23 -1.80
C TYR A 60 -0.78 -5.54 -0.49
N VAL A 61 -0.39 -4.27 -0.35
CA VAL A 61 -0.68 -3.42 0.81
C VAL A 61 -1.27 -2.08 0.35
N ARG A 62 -2.36 -1.62 0.98
CA ARG A 62 -2.91 -0.27 0.80
C ARG A 62 -3.08 0.46 2.12
N LEU A 63 -2.46 1.61 2.26
CA LEU A 63 -2.49 2.43 3.47
C LEU A 63 -3.46 3.61 3.26
N HIS A 64 -4.67 3.56 3.83
CA HIS A 64 -5.67 4.61 3.62
C HIS A 64 -5.56 5.79 4.59
N GLY A 65 -4.82 5.63 5.68
CA GLY A 65 -4.82 6.54 6.82
C GLY A 65 -5.79 6.10 7.91
N ARG A 66 -5.69 6.73 9.09
CA ARG A 66 -6.53 6.47 10.26
C ARG A 66 -7.28 7.73 10.69
N ASN A 67 -7.78 8.51 9.74
CA ASN A 67 -8.57 9.69 10.07
C ASN A 67 -9.95 9.26 10.59
N TYR A 68 -10.08 9.16 11.92
CA TYR A 68 -11.29 8.67 12.61
C TYR A 68 -12.47 9.65 12.48
N ASP A 69 -12.21 10.95 12.51
CA ASP A 69 -13.25 11.98 12.63
C ASP A 69 -14.08 12.15 11.35
N GLN A 70 -13.51 11.83 10.18
CA GLN A 70 -14.13 12.08 8.88
C GLN A 70 -14.39 10.80 8.05
N TRP A 71 -14.22 9.62 8.65
CA TRP A 71 -14.33 8.36 7.91
C TRP A 71 -15.76 8.06 7.45
N PHE A 72 -16.76 8.32 8.30
CA PHE A 72 -18.17 8.06 8.00
C PHE A 72 -18.89 9.29 7.46
N GLU A 73 -18.61 10.48 8.00
CA GLU A 73 -19.23 11.75 7.60
C GLU A 73 -18.14 12.78 7.20
N PRO A 74 -17.50 12.60 6.02
CA PRO A 74 -16.59 13.62 5.53
C PRO A 74 -17.35 14.86 5.05
N GLU A 75 -16.83 16.06 5.30
CA GLU A 75 -17.32 17.26 4.63
C GLU A 75 -16.97 17.23 3.13
N LYS A 76 -15.81 16.65 2.78
CA LYS A 76 -15.40 16.35 1.40
C LYS A 76 -14.79 14.95 1.30
N PRO A 77 -15.00 14.20 0.19
CA PRO A 77 -14.43 12.85 0.03
C PRO A 77 -12.90 12.73 0.26
N SER A 78 -12.16 13.82 0.03
CA SER A 78 -10.72 13.93 0.29
C SER A 78 -10.33 13.78 1.76
N ASP A 79 -11.22 14.12 2.67
CA ASP A 79 -10.89 14.31 4.07
C ASP A 79 -10.69 12.96 4.79
N ARG A 80 -11.33 11.90 4.27
CA ARG A 80 -11.09 10.50 4.66
C ARG A 80 -9.61 10.10 4.55
N TYR A 81 -8.90 10.69 3.61
CA TYR A 81 -7.50 10.37 3.27
C TYR A 81 -6.50 11.41 3.79
N ASN A 82 -6.96 12.39 4.58
CA ASN A 82 -6.10 13.37 5.24
C ASN A 82 -5.47 12.77 6.50
N TYR A 83 -4.40 12.02 6.32
CA TYR A 83 -3.67 11.40 7.41
C TYR A 83 -2.19 11.35 7.06
N LEU A 84 -1.32 11.78 7.98
CA LEU A 84 0.12 11.57 7.88
C LEU A 84 0.50 10.53 8.94
N TYR A 85 0.95 9.35 8.50
CA TYR A 85 1.34 8.29 9.43
C TYR A 85 2.49 8.72 10.32
N LYS A 86 2.42 8.34 11.60
CA LYS A 86 3.53 8.51 12.53
C LYS A 86 4.60 7.45 12.29
N SER A 87 5.84 7.75 12.69
CA SER A 87 6.98 6.84 12.51
C SER A 87 6.75 5.44 13.10
N ASN A 88 6.17 5.35 14.30
CA ASN A 88 5.84 4.07 14.95
C ASN A 88 4.78 3.27 14.19
N GLU A 89 3.82 3.92 13.55
CA GLU A 89 2.81 3.25 12.71
C GLU A 89 3.43 2.72 11.42
N LEU A 90 4.35 3.49 10.82
CA LEU A 90 5.12 3.05 9.66
C LEU A 90 6.06 1.89 10.00
N ILE A 91 6.65 1.84 11.19
CA ILE A 91 7.46 0.69 11.64
C ILE A 91 6.60 -0.58 11.67
N GLY A 92 5.41 -0.52 12.25
CA GLY A 92 4.51 -1.68 12.27
C GLY A 92 4.07 -2.14 10.87
N TRP A 93 3.97 -1.21 9.91
CA TRP A 93 3.72 -1.56 8.51
C TRP A 93 4.96 -2.06 7.78
N LYS A 94 6.15 -1.54 8.09
CA LYS A 94 7.42 -2.02 7.56
C LYS A 94 7.62 -3.49 7.90
N GLU A 95 7.40 -3.88 9.15
CA GLU A 95 7.47 -5.29 9.58
C GLU A 95 6.48 -6.18 8.81
N ARG A 96 5.22 -5.74 8.66
CA ARG A 96 4.21 -6.48 7.88
C ARG A 96 4.60 -6.63 6.41
N VAL A 97 5.11 -5.55 5.81
CA VAL A 97 5.59 -5.56 4.42
C VAL A 97 6.76 -6.53 4.24
N GLU A 98 7.69 -6.58 5.20
CA GLU A 98 8.79 -7.55 5.20
C GLU A 98 8.27 -8.99 5.29
N THR A 99 7.31 -9.28 6.16
CA THR A 99 6.65 -10.59 6.24
C THR A 99 6.04 -10.96 4.89
N ILE A 100 5.20 -10.08 4.33
CA ILE A 100 4.56 -10.28 3.01
C ILE A 100 5.60 -10.52 1.92
N ALA A 101 6.67 -9.74 1.90
CA ALA A 101 7.73 -9.83 0.89
C ALA A 101 8.61 -11.08 1.02
N SER A 102 8.63 -11.74 2.19
CA SER A 102 9.35 -13.01 2.36
C SER A 102 8.61 -14.20 1.72
N GLU A 103 7.30 -14.08 1.54
CA GLU A 103 6.44 -15.12 0.96
C GLU A 103 6.04 -14.83 -0.50
N ALA A 104 5.83 -13.55 -0.85
CA ALA A 104 5.45 -13.13 -2.18
C ALA A 104 6.64 -13.03 -3.15
N LYS A 105 6.39 -13.22 -4.45
CA LYS A 105 7.41 -12.96 -5.50
C LYS A 105 7.64 -11.47 -5.74
N ILE A 106 6.59 -10.66 -5.60
CA ILE A 106 6.64 -9.21 -5.70
C ILE A 106 5.61 -8.61 -4.74
N THR A 107 6.00 -7.55 -4.04
CA THR A 107 5.12 -6.84 -3.10
C THR A 107 4.89 -5.41 -3.56
N PHE A 108 3.62 -5.03 -3.68
CA PHE A 108 3.22 -3.65 -3.93
C PHE A 108 2.72 -3.01 -2.63
N VAL A 109 3.24 -1.82 -2.33
CA VAL A 109 2.80 -1.01 -1.19
C VAL A 109 2.29 0.33 -1.73
N ILE A 110 1.01 0.59 -1.53
CA ILE A 110 0.33 1.78 -2.05
C ILE A 110 -0.09 2.66 -0.88
N ALA A 111 0.55 3.82 -0.72
CA ALA A 111 0.05 4.87 0.15
C ALA A 111 -1.13 5.58 -0.55
N ASN A 112 -2.29 5.59 0.10
CA ASN A 112 -3.56 6.11 -0.45
C ASN A 112 -4.12 7.26 0.40
N ASN A 113 -3.37 7.74 1.38
CA ASN A 113 -3.63 8.93 2.19
C ASN A 113 -3.23 10.21 1.44
N HIS A 114 -3.83 10.43 0.26
CA HIS A 114 -3.30 11.30 -0.78
C HIS A 114 -3.44 12.82 -0.54
N PHE A 115 -4.17 13.25 0.49
CA PHE A 115 -4.40 14.67 0.75
C PHE A 115 -3.06 15.40 1.00
N GLU A 116 -2.84 16.53 0.33
CA GLU A 116 -1.62 17.36 0.44
C GLU A 116 -0.29 16.59 0.30
N ALA A 117 -0.26 15.61 -0.61
CA ALA A 117 0.92 14.78 -0.88
C ALA A 117 1.42 13.91 0.31
N LYS A 118 0.63 13.76 1.38
CA LYS A 118 0.97 12.91 2.54
C LYS A 118 1.26 11.46 2.14
N ALA A 119 0.55 10.93 1.15
CA ALA A 119 0.85 9.62 0.56
C ALA A 119 2.27 9.55 -0.04
N GLY A 120 2.73 10.62 -0.70
CA GLY A 120 4.08 10.72 -1.23
C GLY A 120 5.12 10.70 -0.11
N VAL A 121 4.88 11.48 0.96
CA VAL A 121 5.75 11.54 2.15
C VAL A 121 5.87 10.16 2.80
N ASN A 122 4.75 9.50 3.10
CA ASN A 122 4.78 8.19 3.76
C ASN A 122 5.33 7.08 2.85
N GLY A 123 5.08 7.16 1.53
CA GLY A 123 5.70 6.26 0.56
C GLY A 123 7.22 6.38 0.53
N LEU A 124 7.76 7.61 0.59
CA LEU A 124 9.19 7.88 0.67
C LEU A 124 9.80 7.39 1.99
N GLN A 125 9.11 7.65 3.11
CA GLN A 125 9.53 7.15 4.44
C GLN A 125 9.59 5.62 4.47
N LEU A 126 8.56 4.92 4.00
CA LEU A 126 8.58 3.45 3.94
C LEU A 126 9.66 2.93 3.01
N LYS A 127 9.85 3.54 1.84
CA LYS A 127 10.93 3.17 0.92
C LYS A 127 12.31 3.31 1.57
N HIS A 128 12.53 4.40 2.31
CA HIS A 128 13.76 4.59 3.08
C HIS A 128 13.91 3.49 4.16
N MET A 129 12.87 3.26 4.98
CA MET A 129 12.89 2.26 6.05
C MET A 129 13.14 0.83 5.53
N LEU A 130 12.59 0.48 4.37
CA LEU A 130 12.73 -0.85 3.78
C LEU A 130 14.06 -1.07 3.08
N THR A 131 14.66 -0.01 2.51
CA THR A 131 15.90 -0.14 1.72
C THR A 131 17.15 0.28 2.47
N GLY A 132 17.00 1.03 3.57
CA GLY A 132 18.09 1.71 4.28
C GLY A 132 18.76 2.83 3.48
N ARG A 133 18.28 3.13 2.27
CA ARG A 133 18.88 4.11 1.36
C ARG A 133 18.14 5.44 1.45
N ARG A 134 18.85 6.54 1.22
CA ARG A 134 18.21 7.83 0.98
C ARG A 134 17.35 7.76 -0.29
N VAL A 135 16.25 8.49 -0.29
CA VAL A 135 15.28 8.52 -1.40
C VAL A 135 15.31 9.87 -2.10
N ALA A 136 14.85 9.93 -3.35
CA ALA A 136 14.76 11.20 -4.06
C ALA A 136 13.34 11.78 -3.93
N ALA A 137 13.22 13.08 -3.69
CA ALA A 137 11.95 13.79 -3.57
C ALA A 137 12.01 15.19 -4.21
N PRO A 138 10.89 15.75 -4.71
CA PRO A 138 10.86 17.15 -5.16
C PRO A 138 11.25 18.10 -4.03
N GLU A 139 12.02 19.14 -4.33
CA GLU A 139 12.47 20.13 -3.35
C GLU A 139 11.31 20.77 -2.58
N SER A 140 10.24 21.15 -3.30
CA SER A 140 9.02 21.70 -2.69
C SER A 140 8.35 20.76 -1.69
N LEU A 141 8.47 19.44 -1.87
CA LEU A 141 7.93 18.48 -0.92
C LEU A 141 8.79 18.42 0.35
N ILE A 142 10.12 18.51 0.21
CA ILE A 142 11.07 18.53 1.34
C ILE A 142 10.92 19.83 2.15
N GLU A 143 10.66 20.96 1.48
CA GLU A 143 10.38 22.23 2.15
C GLU A 143 9.08 22.18 2.95
N HIS A 144 8.02 21.62 2.37
CA HIS A 144 6.71 21.50 3.02
C HIS A 144 6.68 20.45 4.14
N TYR A 145 7.48 19.38 4.02
CA TYR A 145 7.64 18.33 5.03
C TYR A 145 9.13 18.20 5.45
N PRO A 146 9.62 19.06 6.35
CA PRO A 146 11.04 19.14 6.71
C PRO A 146 11.64 17.85 7.27
N GLU A 147 10.82 16.95 7.83
CA GLU A 147 11.25 15.63 8.28
C GLU A 147 11.87 14.79 7.16
N LEU A 148 11.53 15.07 5.90
CA LEU A 148 12.13 14.39 4.75
C LEU A 148 13.62 14.73 4.59
N LYS A 149 14.12 15.86 5.10
CA LYS A 149 15.56 16.22 4.99
C LYS A 149 16.47 15.13 5.55
N ALA A 150 16.02 14.43 6.60
CA ALA A 150 16.77 13.36 7.24
C ALA A 150 16.94 12.11 6.33
N ILE A 151 16.04 11.91 5.35
CA ILE A 151 15.95 10.66 4.58
C ILE A 151 15.94 10.83 3.06
N ALA A 152 15.73 12.06 2.57
CA ALA A 152 15.52 12.35 1.18
C ALA A 152 16.45 13.44 0.65
N ASP A 153 16.89 13.24 -0.58
CA ASP A 153 17.67 14.21 -1.36
C ASP A 153 16.76 14.86 -2.43
N PRO A 154 16.95 16.16 -2.74
CA PRO A 154 16.20 16.80 -3.81
C PRO A 154 16.42 16.08 -5.14
N LEU A 155 15.33 15.86 -5.89
CA LEU A 155 15.42 15.37 -7.26
C LEU A 155 16.21 16.38 -8.09
N GLY A 156 17.38 15.98 -8.60
CA GLY A 156 18.09 16.75 -9.62
C GLY A 156 17.22 16.87 -10.88
N GLN A 157 17.30 18.01 -11.58
CA GLN A 157 16.56 18.23 -12.83
C GLN A 157 16.89 17.09 -13.83
N GLY A 158 15.91 16.24 -14.16
CA GLY A 158 16.01 15.28 -15.27
C GLY A 158 16.00 13.78 -14.96
N GLN A 159 15.88 13.32 -13.70
CA GLN A 159 15.72 11.89 -13.43
C GLN A 159 14.28 11.42 -13.62
N ALA A 160 14.02 10.76 -14.76
CA ALA A 160 12.78 10.02 -14.97
C ALA A 160 12.69 8.83 -13.99
N PRO A 161 11.50 8.50 -13.46
CA PRO A 161 11.34 7.34 -12.59
C PRO A 161 11.71 6.06 -13.34
N ALA A 162 12.41 5.14 -12.65
CA ALA A 162 12.71 3.81 -13.17
C ALA A 162 11.41 3.11 -13.61
N SER A 163 11.44 2.48 -14.79
CA SER A 163 10.30 1.74 -15.32
C SER A 163 9.82 0.73 -14.28
N LEU A 164 8.59 0.88 -13.80
CA LEU A 164 7.95 -0.16 -13.00
C LEU A 164 7.93 -1.43 -13.85
N PRO A 165 8.39 -2.59 -13.34
CA PRO A 165 8.18 -3.85 -14.02
C PRO A 165 6.69 -4.13 -14.02
N LEU A 166 6.00 -3.65 -15.07
CA LEU A 166 4.68 -4.15 -15.40
C LEU A 166 4.86 -5.65 -15.62
N LEU A 167 4.12 -6.43 -14.84
CA LEU A 167 4.09 -7.88 -14.84
C LEU A 167 4.40 -8.41 -16.24
N ARG A 168 5.56 -9.06 -16.42
CA ARG A 168 5.89 -9.70 -17.69
C ARG A 168 4.79 -10.71 -17.98
N THR A 169 3.94 -10.39 -18.95
CA THR A 169 2.95 -11.33 -19.46
C THR A 169 3.69 -12.25 -20.41
N ASP A 170 4.44 -13.20 -19.86
CA ASP A 170 4.92 -14.31 -20.66
C ASP A 170 3.65 -15.04 -21.12
N LYS A 171 3.38 -14.94 -22.41
CA LYS A 171 2.24 -15.56 -23.08
C LYS A 171 2.45 -17.08 -22.97
N PRO A 172 1.58 -17.86 -22.30
CA PRO A 172 1.71 -19.31 -22.36
C PRO A 172 1.44 -19.75 -23.81
N ALA A 173 2.30 -20.64 -24.29
CA ALA A 173 2.19 -21.31 -25.58
C ALA A 173 0.85 -22.04 -25.74
#